data_AF-A0AAD6GGR0-F1
#
_entry.id   AF-A0AAD6GGR0-F1
#
_cell.length_a   1.000
_cell.length_b   1.000
_cell.length_c   1.000
_cell.angle_alpha   90.00
_cell.angle_beta   90.00
_cell.angle_gamma   90.00
#
_symmetry.space_group_name_H-M   'P 1'
#
loop_
_entity.id
_entity.type
_entity.pdbx_description
1 polymer ?
#
loop_
_entity_poly.entity_id
_entity_poly.type
_entity_poly.pdbx_seq_one_letter_code
_entity_poly.pdbx_strand_id
1 'polypeptide(L)'
;MDPVEASLRTVESFYPLNPGVSHLLILSPDTEVAPSFYHYLKYSILAYKQSARTSTSQLIGISLELPSTKPTTKEDYSLSPFPEAKSGHIPSFLWQAPNSNAALYFGDKWAEFHSFLSHRLDSPEPKASIPSSEKLVSTRYPSFMEYLLEMMQAKGYYILYPSFPGTGASSLVTVHQDLSQTPEEFIQDTKNGVDENKDADDVEMMPPGKTPNQASTIMTLFDTFDLGLPNIETLPLLSFDGEELTQEKLTQQTKEYSQQFRTLHGGCSSDQEGAGYSPSDLFCLEG
;
A
#
# COMPACT_ATOMS: atom_id res chain seq x y z
N MET A 1 19.29 -10.24 -8.94
CA MET A 1 19.11 -9.74 -7.57
C MET A 1 18.02 -10.59 -6.95
N ASP A 2 18.20 -11.06 -5.74
CA ASP A 2 17.19 -11.88 -5.07
C ASP A 2 16.05 -11.01 -4.49
N PRO A 3 14.78 -11.47 -4.43
CA PRO A 3 13.68 -10.68 -3.87
C PRO A 3 13.89 -10.26 -2.40
N VAL A 4 14.59 -11.05 -1.59
CA VAL A 4 14.91 -10.66 -0.20
C VAL A 4 15.89 -9.50 -0.19
N GLU A 5 16.95 -9.61 -1.00
CA GLU A 5 17.98 -8.57 -1.14
C GLU A 5 17.38 -7.26 -1.70
N ALA A 6 16.47 -7.35 -2.67
CA ALA A 6 15.77 -6.20 -3.24
C ALA A 6 14.87 -5.49 -2.22
N SER A 7 14.18 -6.26 -1.39
CA SER A 7 13.34 -5.73 -0.31
C SER A 7 14.19 -4.99 0.74
N LEU A 8 15.28 -5.60 1.19
CA LEU A 8 16.22 -4.98 2.13
C LEU A 8 16.79 -3.69 1.58
N ARG A 9 17.34 -3.73 0.35
CA ARG A 9 17.93 -2.54 -0.29
C ARG A 9 16.93 -1.40 -0.41
N THR A 10 15.68 -1.70 -0.75
CA THR A 10 14.63 -0.68 -0.88
C THR A 10 14.32 -0.03 0.47
N VAL A 11 14.17 -0.85 1.52
CA VAL A 11 13.82 -0.35 2.86
C VAL A 11 14.98 0.40 3.53
N GLU A 12 16.21 -0.07 3.34
CA GLU A 12 17.43 0.55 3.87
C GLU A 12 17.85 1.82 3.10
N SER A 13 17.34 2.02 1.87
CA SER A 13 17.66 3.21 1.07
C SER A 13 17.26 4.53 1.73
N PHE A 14 16.28 4.47 2.65
CA PHE A 14 15.83 5.63 3.40
C PHE A 14 15.43 5.26 4.84
N TYR A 15 16.12 5.86 5.80
CA TYR A 15 15.71 5.84 7.20
C TYR A 15 15.42 7.27 7.70
N PRO A 16 14.23 7.57 8.23
CA PRO A 16 13.86 8.92 8.61
C PRO A 16 14.66 9.40 9.82
N LEU A 17 15.36 10.55 9.68
CA LEU A 17 16.11 11.19 10.77
C LEU A 17 15.23 11.50 11.99
N ASN A 18 14.02 11.97 11.74
CA ASN A 18 13.00 12.15 12.76
C ASN A 18 11.68 11.51 12.28
N PRO A 19 11.35 10.30 12.75
CA PRO A 19 10.17 9.56 12.28
C PRO A 19 8.84 10.30 12.47
N GLY A 20 8.75 11.21 13.46
CA GLY A 20 7.52 11.95 13.74
C GLY A 20 7.18 13.05 12.72
N VAL A 21 8.17 13.54 11.96
CA VAL A 21 7.98 14.69 11.03
C VAL A 21 8.57 14.47 9.64
N SER A 22 9.47 13.50 9.48
CA SER A 22 10.06 13.13 8.20
C SER A 22 9.26 11.97 7.62
N HIS A 23 8.77 12.10 6.41
CA HIS A 23 7.93 11.09 5.75
C HIS A 23 8.55 10.71 4.42
N LEU A 24 8.29 9.49 3.95
CA LEU A 24 8.84 8.94 2.72
C LEU A 24 7.79 9.04 1.62
N LEU A 25 8.12 9.69 0.50
CA LEU A 25 7.31 9.62 -0.72
C LEU A 25 7.98 8.64 -1.68
N ILE A 26 7.31 7.54 -1.98
CA ILE A 26 7.74 6.56 -2.98
C ILE A 26 7.07 6.90 -4.31
N LEU A 27 7.87 6.98 -5.37
CA LEU A 27 7.44 7.21 -6.74
C LEU A 27 8.10 6.17 -7.65
N SER A 28 7.31 5.49 -8.48
CA SER A 28 7.84 4.62 -9.53
C SER A 28 8.31 5.44 -10.73
N PRO A 29 9.29 4.94 -11.50
CA PRO A 29 9.86 5.68 -12.64
C PRO A 29 8.87 5.94 -13.79
N ASP A 30 7.76 5.20 -13.83
CA ASP A 30 6.66 5.35 -14.79
C ASP A 30 5.52 6.26 -14.29
N THR A 31 5.74 7.02 -13.21
CA THR A 31 4.75 7.98 -12.69
C THR A 31 5.00 9.42 -13.11
N GLU A 32 3.91 10.11 -13.43
CA GLU A 32 3.87 11.55 -13.60
C GLU A 32 2.95 12.18 -12.55
N VAL A 33 3.49 13.11 -11.75
CA VAL A 33 2.76 13.78 -10.67
C VAL A 33 2.16 15.10 -11.16
N ALA A 34 0.88 15.33 -10.82
CA ALA A 34 0.22 16.60 -11.11
C ALA A 34 0.79 17.72 -10.21
N PRO A 35 0.83 18.99 -10.65
CA PRO A 35 1.42 20.07 -9.84
C PRO A 35 0.79 20.28 -8.45
N SER A 36 -0.46 19.85 -8.26
CA SER A 36 -1.20 19.92 -6.99
C SER A 36 -0.89 18.77 -6.02
N PHE A 37 -0.09 17.77 -6.40
CA PHE A 37 0.18 16.57 -5.58
C PHE A 37 0.70 16.94 -4.18
N TYR A 38 1.65 17.87 -4.12
CA TYR A 38 2.31 18.25 -2.87
C TYR A 38 1.34 18.96 -1.92
N HIS A 39 0.44 19.77 -2.50
CA HIS A 39 -0.59 20.46 -1.76
C HIS A 39 -1.57 19.47 -1.12
N TYR A 40 -2.03 18.48 -1.88
CA TYR A 40 -2.86 17.40 -1.37
C TYR A 40 -2.17 16.65 -0.22
N LEU A 41 -0.91 16.23 -0.40
CA LEU A 41 -0.16 15.54 0.66
C LEU A 41 -0.05 16.38 1.93
N LYS A 42 0.33 17.65 1.81
CA LYS A 42 0.44 18.55 2.97
C LYS A 42 -0.88 18.73 3.68
N TYR A 43 -1.96 18.93 2.94
CA TYR A 43 -3.29 19.08 3.52
C TYR A 43 -3.73 17.80 4.24
N SER A 44 -3.53 16.64 3.63
CA SER A 44 -3.85 15.33 4.22
C SER A 44 -3.02 15.01 5.47
N ILE A 45 -1.72 15.33 5.48
CA ILE A 45 -0.85 15.15 6.66
C ILE A 45 -1.35 16.03 7.82
N LEU A 46 -1.66 17.31 7.55
CA LEU A 46 -2.17 18.22 8.58
C LEU A 46 -3.51 17.73 9.14
N ALA A 47 -4.41 17.29 8.27
CA ALA A 47 -5.76 16.87 8.64
C ALA A 47 -5.77 15.55 9.43
N TYR A 48 -5.00 14.55 8.99
CA TYR A 48 -5.09 13.20 9.55
C TYR A 48 -3.98 12.86 10.54
N LYS A 49 -2.74 13.33 10.33
CA LYS A 49 -1.60 12.97 11.21
C LYS A 49 -1.42 13.96 12.36
N GLN A 50 -1.59 15.26 12.11
CA GLN A 50 -1.27 16.31 13.08
C GLN A 50 -2.50 16.81 13.87
N SER A 51 -3.70 16.50 13.39
CA SER A 51 -4.93 16.87 14.09
C SER A 51 -5.11 16.03 15.35
N ALA A 52 -5.21 16.68 16.50
CA ALA A 52 -5.52 16.02 17.79
C ALA A 52 -6.94 15.41 17.85
N ARG A 53 -7.76 15.57 16.80
CA ARG A 53 -9.16 15.16 16.77
C ARG A 53 -9.38 13.75 16.21
N THR A 54 -8.37 13.13 15.61
CA THR A 54 -8.50 11.86 14.89
C THR A 54 -7.47 10.85 15.41
N SER A 55 -7.94 9.69 15.87
CA SER A 55 -7.06 8.57 16.22
C SER A 55 -6.66 7.82 14.95
N THR A 56 -5.54 8.21 14.34
CA THR A 56 -5.05 7.61 13.08
C THR A 56 -3.89 6.64 13.31
N SER A 57 -3.89 5.92 14.43
CA SER A 57 -2.81 4.98 14.80
C SER A 57 -2.62 3.86 13.78
N GLN A 58 -3.68 3.52 13.05
CA GLN A 58 -3.72 2.50 12.01
C GLN A 58 -3.44 3.04 10.59
N LEU A 59 -3.38 4.36 10.40
CA LEU A 59 -3.07 4.95 9.11
C LEU A 59 -1.55 4.89 8.88
N ILE A 60 -1.13 4.16 7.85
CA ILE A 60 0.30 3.97 7.53
C ILE A 60 0.83 4.99 6.51
N GLY A 61 -0.07 5.53 5.68
CA GLY A 61 0.30 6.41 4.60
C GLY A 61 -0.89 6.98 3.81
N ILE A 62 -0.57 7.73 2.77
CA ILE A 62 -1.49 8.41 1.85
C ILE A 62 -1.05 8.08 0.43
N SER A 63 -1.93 7.47 -0.36
CA SER A 63 -1.73 7.23 -1.78
C SER A 63 -2.02 8.50 -2.58
N LEU A 64 -1.34 8.66 -3.72
CA LEU A 64 -1.66 9.66 -4.74
C LEU A 64 -2.37 9.05 -5.94
N GLU A 65 -2.21 7.74 -6.11
CA GLU A 65 -2.79 6.98 -7.20
C GLU A 65 -4.02 6.23 -6.72
N LEU A 66 -4.96 6.03 -7.64
CA LEU A 66 -5.98 5.00 -7.57
C LEU A 66 -5.59 3.88 -8.54
N PRO A 67 -5.09 2.73 -8.06
CA PRO A 67 -4.72 1.62 -8.92
C PRO A 67 -5.91 1.18 -9.78
N SER A 68 -5.67 0.84 -11.05
CA SER A 68 -6.72 0.25 -11.92
C SER A 68 -6.96 -1.23 -11.61
N THR A 69 -5.96 -1.90 -11.03
CA THR A 69 -5.96 -3.33 -10.69
C THR A 69 -5.58 -3.52 -9.23
N LYS A 70 -6.06 -4.61 -8.63
CA LYS A 70 -5.67 -4.98 -7.27
C LYS A 70 -4.19 -5.39 -7.26
N PRO A 71 -3.39 -5.00 -6.25
CA PRO A 71 -2.03 -5.48 -6.11
C PRO A 71 -1.92 -6.99 -5.86
N THR A 72 -3.02 -7.62 -5.43
CA THR A 72 -3.04 -9.02 -5.02
C THR A 72 -3.27 -9.99 -6.18
N THR A 73 -2.62 -11.16 -6.12
CA THR A 73 -2.52 -12.18 -7.18
C THR A 73 -3.85 -12.89 -7.48
N LYS A 74 -4.85 -12.79 -6.59
CA LYS A 74 -6.14 -13.48 -6.74
C LYS A 74 -7.06 -12.68 -7.65
N GLU A 75 -6.92 -12.96 -8.95
CA GLU A 75 -7.78 -12.56 -10.07
C GLU A 75 -7.72 -11.06 -10.43
N ASP A 76 -7.49 -10.77 -11.72
CA ASP A 76 -7.50 -9.43 -12.33
C ASP A 76 -8.92 -8.83 -12.34
N TYR A 77 -9.56 -8.74 -11.18
CA TYR A 77 -10.80 -7.99 -11.05
C TYR A 77 -10.47 -6.51 -11.01
N SER A 78 -11.00 -5.79 -11.99
CA SER A 78 -11.23 -4.35 -11.91
C SER A 78 -11.82 -4.06 -10.53
N LEU A 79 -11.23 -3.09 -9.82
CA LEU A 79 -11.80 -2.63 -8.56
C LEU A 79 -13.26 -2.21 -8.85
N SER A 80 -14.19 -2.86 -8.15
CA SER A 80 -15.62 -2.51 -8.17
C SER A 80 -15.76 -1.00 -7.96
N PRO A 81 -16.77 -0.33 -8.56
CA PRO A 81 -16.86 1.12 -8.55
C PRO A 81 -16.70 1.64 -7.13
N PHE A 82 -15.65 2.43 -6.91
CA PHE A 82 -15.36 3.01 -5.61
C PHE A 82 -16.59 3.80 -5.15
N PRO A 83 -16.90 3.76 -3.84
CA PRO A 83 -18.06 4.44 -3.30
C PRO A 83 -18.08 5.90 -3.77
N GLU A 84 -19.20 6.29 -4.36
CA GLU A 84 -19.36 7.61 -4.96
C GLU A 84 -19.07 8.72 -3.94
N ALA A 85 -18.35 9.74 -4.39
CA ALA A 85 -18.03 10.90 -3.60
C ALA A 85 -19.32 11.52 -3.03
N LYS A 86 -19.39 11.71 -1.71
CA LYS A 86 -20.37 12.64 -1.14
C LYS A 86 -20.07 14.04 -1.70
N SER A 87 -21.07 14.69 -2.27
CA SER A 87 -20.93 16.00 -2.93
C SER A 87 -20.20 17.00 -2.04
N GLY A 88 -19.09 17.58 -2.53
CA GLY A 88 -18.34 18.66 -1.88
C GLY A 88 -17.04 18.24 -1.17
N HIS A 89 -16.88 16.97 -0.78
CA HIS A 89 -15.62 16.48 -0.20
C HIS A 89 -14.71 15.84 -1.25
N ILE A 90 -13.40 15.86 -1.00
CA ILE A 90 -12.42 15.11 -1.79
C ILE A 90 -12.75 13.61 -1.67
N PRO A 91 -13.07 12.92 -2.77
CA PRO A 91 -13.40 11.50 -2.75
C PRO A 91 -12.21 10.70 -2.25
N SER A 92 -12.42 9.92 -1.18
CA SER A 92 -11.38 9.10 -0.56
C SER A 92 -11.97 7.85 0.07
N PHE A 93 -11.13 6.84 0.28
CA PHE A 93 -11.44 5.60 1.01
C PHE A 93 -10.17 5.06 1.69
N LEU A 94 -10.34 4.11 2.60
CA LEU A 94 -9.24 3.42 3.27
C LEU A 94 -9.06 2.03 2.68
N TRP A 95 -7.81 1.60 2.47
CA TRP A 95 -7.54 0.28 1.90
C TRP A 95 -6.31 -0.37 2.54
N GLN A 96 -6.44 -1.64 2.91
CA GLN A 96 -5.34 -2.48 3.39
C GLN A 96 -4.50 -3.04 2.22
N ALA A 97 -4.09 -2.17 1.29
CA ALA A 97 -3.17 -2.54 0.21
C ALA A 97 -1.99 -1.57 0.19
N PRO A 98 -0.74 -2.05 0.04
CA PRO A 98 0.39 -1.18 -0.18
C PRO A 98 0.38 -0.58 -1.60
N ASN A 99 1.11 0.51 -1.81
CA ASN A 99 1.29 1.14 -3.12
C ASN A 99 2.76 1.54 -3.33
N SER A 100 3.37 1.02 -4.39
CA SER A 100 4.75 1.36 -4.81
C SER A 100 4.83 2.36 -5.95
N ASN A 101 3.73 2.66 -6.63
CA ASN A 101 3.69 3.59 -7.74
C ASN A 101 3.77 5.02 -7.23
N ALA A 102 2.82 5.45 -6.39
CA ALA A 102 2.84 6.81 -5.86
C ALA A 102 2.14 6.88 -4.50
N ALA A 103 2.91 6.76 -3.42
CA ALA A 103 2.38 6.86 -2.06
C ALA A 103 3.38 7.44 -1.08
N LEU A 104 2.84 8.20 -0.12
CA LEU A 104 3.57 8.71 1.03
C LEU A 104 3.35 7.80 2.23
N TYR A 105 4.43 7.30 2.81
CA TYR A 105 4.46 6.54 4.05
C TYR A 105 4.92 7.43 5.21
N PHE A 106 4.22 7.34 6.35
CA PHE A 106 4.64 8.09 7.53
C PHE A 106 5.95 7.53 8.09
N GLY A 107 6.84 8.41 8.56
CA GLY A 107 8.19 8.03 8.97
C GLY A 107 8.22 7.10 10.18
N ASP A 108 7.35 7.32 11.16
CA ASP A 108 7.18 6.43 12.31
C ASP A 108 6.80 5.02 11.86
N LYS A 109 5.91 4.93 10.88
CA LYS A 109 5.46 3.67 10.30
C LYS A 109 6.49 3.02 9.37
N TRP A 110 7.30 3.81 8.68
CA TRP A 110 8.40 3.28 7.87
C TRP A 110 9.53 2.73 8.73
N ALA A 111 9.90 3.42 9.81
CA ALA A 111 10.86 2.91 10.79
C ALA A 111 10.34 1.64 11.49
N GLU A 112 9.03 1.60 11.74
CA GLU A 112 8.32 0.43 12.22
C GLU A 112 8.43 -0.76 11.24
N PHE A 113 8.20 -0.51 9.94
CA PHE A 113 8.35 -1.50 8.88
C PHE A 113 9.80 -2.00 8.72
N HIS A 114 10.78 -1.11 8.83
CA HIS A 114 12.20 -1.48 8.81
C HIS A 114 12.52 -2.48 9.93
N SER A 115 12.04 -2.21 11.15
CA SER A 115 12.21 -3.12 12.28
C SER A 115 11.52 -4.45 12.03
N PHE A 116 10.27 -4.42 11.55
CA PHE A 116 9.51 -5.62 11.18
C PHE A 116 10.26 -6.49 10.15
N LEU A 117 10.75 -5.89 9.07
CA LEU A 117 11.45 -6.60 8.00
C LEU A 117 12.74 -7.26 8.52
N SER A 118 13.49 -6.56 9.38
CA SER A 118 14.71 -7.12 9.97
C SER A 118 14.41 -8.41 10.75
N HIS A 119 13.41 -8.39 11.64
CA HIS A 119 13.00 -9.57 12.42
C HIS A 119 12.41 -10.67 11.53
N ARG A 120 11.66 -10.30 10.48
CA ARG A 120 11.03 -11.22 9.53
C ARG A 120 12.05 -12.02 8.73
N LEU A 121 13.22 -11.44 8.46
CA LEU A 121 14.31 -12.07 7.71
C LEU A 121 15.28 -12.84 8.61
N ASP A 122 15.43 -12.43 9.88
CA ASP A 122 16.21 -13.18 10.87
C ASP A 122 15.48 -14.42 11.39
N SER A 123 14.16 -14.46 11.27
CA SER A 123 13.35 -15.60 11.72
C SER A 123 13.59 -16.83 10.84
N PRO A 124 13.78 -18.03 11.44
CA PRO A 124 13.98 -19.25 10.68
C PRO A 124 12.80 -19.53 9.75
N GLU A 125 13.09 -20.05 8.56
CA GLU A 125 12.04 -20.46 7.61
C GLU A 125 11.00 -21.36 8.30
N PRO A 126 9.70 -21.21 7.94
CA PRO A 126 8.61 -21.87 8.64
C PRO A 126 8.88 -23.37 8.75
N LYS A 127 8.74 -23.91 9.98
CA LYS A 127 8.94 -25.33 10.28
C LYS A 127 7.90 -26.19 9.54
N ALA A 128 8.23 -26.57 8.30
CA ALA A 128 7.66 -27.63 7.46
C ALA A 128 6.14 -27.66 7.17
N SER A 129 5.82 -27.86 5.88
CA SER A 129 4.58 -28.43 5.31
C SER A 129 3.30 -27.58 5.24
N ILE A 130 3.39 -26.27 5.43
CA ILE A 130 2.31 -25.38 4.99
C ILE A 130 2.73 -24.91 3.59
N PRO A 131 1.85 -25.00 2.56
CA PRO A 131 2.19 -24.48 1.24
C PRO A 131 2.68 -23.05 1.47
N SER A 132 3.92 -22.77 1.04
CA SER A 132 4.50 -21.42 0.99
C SER A 132 3.36 -20.46 0.78
N SER A 133 3.07 -19.59 1.78
CA SER A 133 1.98 -18.62 1.70
C SER A 133 1.95 -18.10 0.27
N GLU A 134 0.91 -18.46 -0.48
CA GLU A 134 0.85 -18.17 -1.91
C GLU A 134 1.13 -16.68 -2.04
N LYS A 135 2.14 -16.30 -2.84
CA LYS A 135 2.60 -14.92 -2.96
C LYS A 135 1.38 -14.03 -3.20
N LEU A 136 1.04 -13.21 -2.20
CA LEU A 136 -0.22 -12.47 -2.23
C LEU A 136 -0.10 -11.30 -3.18
N VAL A 137 1.08 -10.70 -3.32
CA VAL A 137 1.36 -9.58 -4.21
C VAL A 137 1.89 -10.08 -5.56
N SER A 138 1.33 -9.56 -6.64
CA SER A 138 1.76 -9.89 -8.00
C SER A 138 3.25 -9.60 -8.23
N THR A 139 3.93 -10.41 -9.05
CA THR A 139 5.31 -10.17 -9.50
C THR A 139 5.49 -8.90 -10.33
N ARG A 140 4.39 -8.22 -10.72
CA ARG A 140 4.42 -6.88 -11.32
C ARG A 140 4.92 -5.82 -10.33
N TYR A 141 4.73 -6.03 -9.03
CA TYR A 141 5.10 -5.06 -8.00
C TYR A 141 6.38 -5.46 -7.26
N PRO A 142 7.12 -4.49 -6.69
CA PRO A 142 8.34 -4.76 -5.95
C PRO A 142 8.12 -5.70 -4.77
N SER A 143 9.10 -6.57 -4.51
CA SER A 143 9.03 -7.62 -3.49
C SER A 143 8.77 -7.10 -2.07
N PHE A 144 9.21 -5.89 -1.73
CA PHE A 144 9.01 -5.32 -0.39
C PHE A 144 7.52 -5.15 -0.04
N MET A 145 6.65 -5.01 -1.06
CA MET A 145 5.21 -4.87 -0.85
C MET A 145 4.57 -6.10 -0.22
N GLU A 146 5.13 -7.30 -0.44
CA GLU A 146 4.65 -8.53 0.20
C GLU A 146 4.81 -8.43 1.72
N TYR A 147 6.02 -8.13 2.19
CA TYR A 147 6.31 -7.96 3.62
C TYR A 147 5.54 -6.78 4.22
N LEU A 148 5.33 -5.71 3.45
CA LEU A 148 4.54 -4.58 3.91
C LEU A 148 3.07 -4.98 4.08
N LEU A 149 2.52 -5.77 3.16
CA LEU A 149 1.17 -6.31 3.27
C LEU A 149 1.03 -7.27 4.47
N GLU A 150 2.02 -8.14 4.72
CA GLU A 150 2.06 -9.00 5.92
C GLU A 150 1.95 -8.14 7.19
N MET A 151 2.76 -7.07 7.31
CA MET A 151 2.71 -6.16 8.46
C MET A 151 1.36 -5.43 8.54
N MET A 152 0.81 -4.99 7.40
CA MET A 152 -0.48 -4.30 7.37
C MET A 152 -1.62 -5.20 7.83
N GLN A 153 -1.61 -6.48 7.48
CA GLN A 153 -2.59 -7.45 7.96
C GLN A 153 -2.40 -7.78 9.45
N ALA A 154 -1.16 -7.97 9.90
CA ALA A 154 -0.86 -8.29 11.30
C ALA A 154 -1.18 -7.14 12.27
N LYS A 155 -1.12 -5.89 11.81
CA LYS A 155 -1.37 -4.70 12.65
C LYS A 155 -2.65 -3.95 12.33
N GLY A 156 -3.40 -4.38 11.31
CA GLY A 156 -4.62 -3.73 10.86
C GLY A 156 -4.37 -2.34 10.29
N TYR A 157 -3.27 -2.16 9.55
CA TYR A 157 -2.92 -0.89 8.92
C TYR A 157 -3.56 -0.71 7.56
N TYR A 158 -3.85 0.54 7.22
CA TYR A 158 -4.45 0.95 5.96
C TYR A 158 -3.81 2.22 5.42
N ILE A 159 -3.93 2.42 4.11
CA ILE A 159 -3.54 3.62 3.39
C ILE A 159 -4.80 4.39 3.00
N LEU A 160 -4.73 5.72 3.04
CA LEU A 160 -5.76 6.59 2.48
C LEU A 160 -5.60 6.67 0.96
N TYR A 161 -6.62 6.31 0.20
CA TYR A 161 -6.63 6.40 -1.26
C TYR A 161 -7.60 7.47 -1.75
N PRO A 162 -7.20 8.30 -2.72
CA PRO A 162 -8.12 9.18 -3.41
C PRO A 162 -8.95 8.39 -4.43
N SER A 163 -10.24 8.71 -4.56
CA SER A 163 -11.14 8.13 -5.57
C SER A 163 -11.62 9.16 -6.59
N PHE A 164 -10.69 9.96 -7.14
CA PHE A 164 -11.04 10.93 -8.18
C PHE A 164 -11.64 10.24 -9.41
N PRO A 165 -12.76 10.75 -9.95
CA PRO A 165 -13.34 10.20 -11.18
C PRO A 165 -12.37 10.34 -12.35
N GLY A 166 -12.13 9.23 -13.07
CA GLY A 166 -11.11 9.11 -14.11
C GLY A 166 -11.31 9.96 -15.37
N THR A 167 -12.40 10.73 -15.44
CA THR A 167 -12.76 11.61 -16.56
C THR A 167 -12.62 13.11 -16.24
N GLY A 168 -12.10 13.46 -15.05
CA GLY A 168 -12.03 14.85 -14.57
C GLY A 168 -10.62 15.39 -14.33
N ALA A 169 -10.54 16.72 -14.26
CA ALA A 169 -9.34 17.52 -13.98
C ALA A 169 -8.87 17.44 -12.50
N SER A 170 -8.87 16.25 -11.90
CA SER A 170 -8.55 16.08 -10.47
C SER A 170 -7.61 14.91 -10.17
N SER A 171 -7.10 14.18 -11.19
CA SER A 171 -6.09 13.15 -10.93
C SER A 171 -4.80 13.78 -10.39
N LEU A 172 -4.26 13.21 -9.31
CA LEU A 172 -3.01 13.65 -8.70
C LEU A 172 -1.78 13.00 -9.34
N VAL A 173 -1.95 11.82 -9.92
CA VAL A 173 -0.89 11.03 -10.54
C VAL A 173 -1.43 10.32 -11.78
N THR A 174 -0.54 10.14 -12.74
CA THR A 174 -0.70 9.23 -13.88
C THR A 174 0.40 8.18 -13.82
N VAL A 175 0.01 6.91 -13.96
CA VAL A 175 0.95 5.80 -14.15
C VAL A 175 0.91 5.39 -15.62
N HIS A 176 2.07 5.46 -16.28
CA HIS A 176 2.26 5.14 -17.69
C HIS A 176 2.48 3.63 -17.86
N GLN A 177 1.40 2.89 -18.15
CA GLN A 177 1.44 1.42 -18.28
C GLN A 177 2.30 0.92 -19.45
N ASP A 178 2.52 1.78 -20.45
CA ASP A 178 3.41 1.55 -21.60
C ASP A 178 4.90 1.57 -21.22
N LEU A 179 5.23 2.19 -20.08
CA LEU A 179 6.60 2.26 -19.55
C LEU A 179 6.83 1.29 -18.37
N SER A 180 5.81 0.55 -17.94
CA SER A 180 5.91 -0.34 -16.80
C SER A 180 6.92 -1.46 -17.05
N GLN A 181 7.88 -1.57 -16.13
CA GLN A 181 8.92 -2.60 -16.16
C GLN A 181 8.71 -3.61 -15.04
N THR A 182 8.96 -4.88 -15.33
CA THR A 182 9.02 -5.91 -14.30
C THR A 182 10.15 -5.56 -13.31
N PRO A 183 9.92 -5.62 -11.98
CA PRO A 183 10.95 -5.39 -10.98
C PRO A 183 12.20 -6.24 -11.20
N GLU A 184 13.37 -5.69 -10.86
CA GLU A 184 14.69 -6.27 -11.19
C GLU A 184 14.92 -7.67 -10.59
N GLU A 185 14.25 -7.94 -9.46
CA GLU A 185 14.24 -9.21 -8.75
C GLU A 185 13.48 -10.34 -9.47
N PHE A 186 12.53 -10.02 -10.36
CA PHE A 186 11.71 -11.02 -11.07
C PHE A 186 12.10 -11.18 -12.55
N ILE A 187 13.16 -10.50 -13.02
CA ILE A 187 13.61 -10.57 -14.42
C ILE A 187 14.04 -12.01 -14.80
N GLN A 188 14.66 -12.76 -13.88
CA GLN A 188 15.11 -14.12 -14.17
C GLN A 188 13.95 -15.12 -14.24
N ASP A 189 12.95 -14.98 -13.37
CA ASP A 189 11.74 -15.81 -13.39
C ASP A 189 10.96 -15.60 -14.70
N THR A 190 10.90 -14.36 -15.17
CA THR A 190 10.26 -14.00 -16.45
C THR A 190 11.03 -14.56 -17.67
N LYS A 191 12.34 -14.77 -17.55
CA LYS A 191 13.18 -15.35 -18.64
C LYS A 191 13.16 -16.87 -18.67
N ASN A 192 12.97 -17.51 -17.51
CA ASN A 192 12.89 -18.95 -17.38
C ASN A 192 11.47 -19.49 -17.62
N GLY A 193 10.44 -18.66 -17.42
CA GLY A 193 9.10 -18.87 -17.93
C GLY A 193 9.03 -18.48 -19.41
N VAL A 194 9.36 -19.42 -20.29
CA VAL A 194 9.12 -19.28 -21.72
C VAL A 194 7.60 -19.26 -21.97
N ASP A 195 6.99 -18.07 -21.91
CA ASP A 195 5.76 -17.81 -22.64
C ASP A 195 6.14 -17.57 -24.11
N GLU A 196 6.41 -18.66 -24.82
CA GLU A 196 6.63 -18.67 -26.28
C GLU A 196 5.34 -18.46 -27.08
N ASN A 197 4.22 -18.12 -26.45
CA ASN A 197 2.96 -17.79 -27.13
C ASN A 197 2.39 -16.46 -26.64
N LYS A 198 3.01 -15.35 -27.06
CA LYS A 198 2.25 -14.14 -27.37
C LYS A 198 2.42 -13.89 -28.86
N ASP A 199 1.61 -14.61 -29.63
CA ASP A 199 1.32 -14.29 -31.01
C ASP A 199 0.99 -12.80 -31.10
N ALA A 200 1.66 -12.15 -32.04
CA ALA A 200 1.53 -10.75 -32.36
C ALA A 200 0.21 -10.46 -33.10
N ASP A 201 -0.94 -10.74 -32.48
CA ASP A 201 -2.24 -10.43 -33.11
C ASP A 201 -3.42 -10.26 -32.14
N ASP A 202 -3.19 -9.77 -30.92
CA ASP A 202 -4.28 -9.26 -30.07
C ASP A 202 -3.87 -7.94 -29.41
N VAL A 203 -3.97 -6.86 -30.19
CA VAL A 203 -3.94 -5.50 -29.65
C VAL A 203 -5.31 -5.24 -29.03
N GLU A 204 -5.54 -5.86 -27.88
CA GLU A 204 -6.63 -5.46 -27.00
C GLU A 204 -6.36 -3.99 -26.63
N MET A 205 -7.26 -3.09 -27.01
CA MET A 205 -7.11 -1.64 -26.82
C MET A 205 -6.75 -1.37 -25.35
N MET A 206 -5.50 -1.05 -25.09
CA MET A 206 -5.05 -0.55 -23.80
C MET A 206 -5.93 0.65 -23.43
N PRO A 207 -6.50 0.70 -22.21
CA PRO A 207 -7.18 1.90 -21.77
C PRO A 207 -6.17 3.05 -21.82
N PRO A 208 -6.53 4.21 -22.40
CA PRO A 208 -5.61 5.32 -22.50
C PRO A 208 -5.07 5.65 -21.10
N GLY A 209 -3.74 5.76 -20.98
CA GLY A 209 -3.09 6.31 -19.80
C GLY A 209 -3.79 7.62 -19.44
N LYS A 210 -4.30 7.73 -18.21
CA LYS A 210 -5.04 8.92 -17.78
C LYS A 210 -4.11 10.11 -17.93
N THR A 211 -4.40 11.09 -18.78
CA THR A 211 -3.49 12.22 -18.96
C THR A 211 -3.33 12.98 -17.63
N PRO A 212 -2.10 13.22 -17.16
CA PRO A 212 -1.88 13.95 -15.93
C PRO A 212 -2.39 15.37 -16.13
N ASN A 213 -3.17 15.82 -15.15
CA ASN A 213 -3.87 17.06 -15.29
C ASN A 213 -2.90 18.25 -15.22
N GLN A 214 -2.96 19.14 -16.21
CA GLN A 214 -2.29 20.45 -16.19
C GLN A 214 -3.05 21.45 -15.27
N ALA A 215 -3.49 21.00 -14.10
CA ALA A 215 -4.17 21.88 -13.15
C ALA A 215 -3.22 22.99 -12.70
N SER A 216 -3.71 24.23 -12.78
CA SER A 216 -3.07 25.40 -12.17
C SER A 216 -2.79 25.14 -10.69
N THR A 217 -1.56 25.48 -10.29
CA THR A 217 -0.78 24.90 -9.20
C THR A 217 -1.33 25.05 -7.78
N ILE A 218 -2.39 25.83 -7.52
CA ILE A 218 -2.72 26.23 -6.13
C ILE A 218 -4.22 26.22 -5.78
N MET A 219 -5.17 26.14 -6.72
CA MET A 219 -6.58 26.46 -6.40
C MET A 219 -7.65 25.48 -6.89
N THR A 220 -7.39 24.61 -7.86
CA THR A 220 -8.48 23.79 -8.44
C THR A 220 -9.06 22.76 -7.47
N LEU A 221 -8.26 22.19 -6.57
CA LEU A 221 -8.75 21.12 -5.68
C LEU A 221 -9.76 21.65 -4.66
N PHE A 222 -9.47 22.77 -4.00
CA PHE A 222 -10.39 23.38 -3.04
C PHE A 222 -11.58 24.09 -3.69
N ASP A 223 -11.40 24.65 -4.90
CA ASP A 223 -12.51 25.20 -5.67
C ASP A 223 -13.48 24.10 -6.12
N THR A 224 -12.98 22.88 -6.34
CA THR A 224 -13.79 21.71 -6.73
C THR A 224 -14.41 21.00 -5.51
N PHE A 225 -13.71 20.99 -4.38
CA PHE A 225 -14.11 20.31 -3.15
C PHE A 225 -14.14 21.31 -1.99
N ASP A 226 -15.24 22.06 -1.90
CA ASP A 226 -15.49 23.14 -0.95
C ASP A 226 -15.55 22.67 0.51
N LEU A 227 -15.91 21.41 0.74
CA LEU A 227 -15.89 20.78 2.06
C LEU A 227 -14.54 20.14 2.41
N GLY A 228 -13.58 20.12 1.47
CA GLY A 228 -12.22 19.66 1.70
C GLY A 228 -12.12 18.16 1.97
N LEU A 229 -11.26 17.77 2.93
CA LEU A 229 -11.04 16.37 3.28
C LEU A 229 -12.16 15.81 4.18
N PRO A 230 -12.68 14.60 3.90
CA PRO A 230 -13.70 13.96 4.72
C PRO A 230 -13.15 13.51 6.09
N ASN A 231 -14.04 13.28 7.06
CA ASN A 231 -13.64 12.64 8.32
C ASN A 231 -13.24 11.18 8.06
N ILE A 232 -12.03 10.82 8.49
CA ILE A 232 -11.44 9.49 8.31
C ILE A 232 -12.30 8.36 8.87
N GLU A 233 -12.99 8.58 9.98
CA GLU A 233 -13.83 7.57 10.64
C GLU A 233 -15.11 7.24 9.83
N THR A 234 -15.48 8.11 8.90
CA THR A 234 -16.66 7.93 8.05
C THR A 234 -16.32 7.36 6.67
N LEU A 235 -15.03 7.14 6.41
CA LEU A 235 -14.57 6.65 5.13
C LEU A 235 -14.87 5.15 4.99
N PRO A 236 -15.28 4.70 3.80
CA PRO A 236 -15.34 3.29 3.47
C PRO A 236 -13.96 2.64 3.65
N LEU A 237 -13.93 1.42 4.19
CA LEU A 237 -12.73 0.65 4.43
C LEU A 237 -12.75 -0.62 3.58
N LEU A 238 -11.65 -0.89 2.90
CA LEU A 238 -11.46 -2.07 2.06
C LEU A 238 -10.40 -3.01 2.66
N SER A 239 -10.67 -4.31 2.62
CA SER A 239 -9.71 -5.38 2.93
C SER A 239 -8.56 -5.43 1.93
N PHE A 240 -7.54 -6.25 2.19
CA PHE A 240 -6.44 -6.45 1.25
C PHE A 240 -6.90 -6.95 -0.14
N ASP A 241 -8.00 -7.71 -0.18
CA ASP A 241 -8.63 -8.19 -1.41
C ASP A 241 -9.55 -7.15 -2.08
N GLY A 242 -9.68 -5.94 -1.51
CA GLY A 242 -10.51 -4.86 -2.05
C GLY A 242 -12.01 -5.03 -1.79
N GLU A 243 -12.40 -5.87 -0.82
CA GLU A 243 -13.79 -6.01 -0.38
C GLU A 243 -14.12 -5.01 0.74
N GLU A 244 -15.35 -4.49 0.75
CA GLU A 244 -15.79 -3.60 1.82
C GLU A 244 -15.80 -4.30 3.19
N LEU A 245 -15.28 -3.61 4.19
CA LEU A 245 -14.99 -4.15 5.50
C LEU A 245 -15.42 -3.19 6.60
N THR A 246 -16.03 -3.73 7.67
CA THR A 246 -16.31 -2.95 8.88
C THR A 246 -15.09 -2.94 9.81
N GLN A 247 -14.98 -1.92 10.66
CA GLN A 247 -13.89 -1.82 11.63
C GLN A 247 -13.82 -3.03 12.60
N GLU A 248 -14.98 -3.59 12.95
CA GLU A 248 -15.09 -4.80 13.79
C GLU A 248 -14.49 -6.02 13.09
N LYS A 249 -14.83 -6.21 11.80
CA LYS A 249 -14.31 -7.32 11.00
C LYS A 249 -12.81 -7.15 10.74
N LEU A 250 -12.32 -5.93 10.50
CA LEU A 250 -10.89 -5.64 10.42
C LEU A 250 -10.17 -6.04 11.70
N THR A 251 -10.70 -5.66 12.86
CA THR A 251 -10.09 -5.98 14.16
C THR A 251 -10.03 -7.49 14.38
N GLN A 252 -11.09 -8.20 14.03
CA GLN A 252 -11.14 -9.67 14.11
C GLN A 252 -10.12 -10.32 13.16
N GLN A 253 -10.10 -9.93 11.89
CA GLN A 253 -9.14 -10.46 10.90
C GLN A 253 -7.69 -10.17 11.28
N THR A 254 -7.41 -8.97 11.80
CA THR A 254 -6.08 -8.58 12.31
C THR A 254 -5.66 -9.48 13.46
N LYS A 255 -6.56 -9.77 14.41
CA LYS A 255 -6.29 -10.65 15.54
C LYS A 255 -6.01 -12.09 15.08
N GLU A 256 -6.82 -12.61 14.17
CA GLU A 256 -6.63 -13.96 13.63
C GLU A 256 -5.33 -14.07 12.84
N TYR A 257 -5.07 -13.13 11.93
CA TYR A 257 -3.85 -13.11 11.12
C TYR A 257 -2.60 -12.92 11.99
N SER A 258 -2.62 -12.02 12.98
CA SER A 258 -1.48 -11.82 13.88
C SER A 258 -1.15 -13.08 14.69
N GLN A 259 -2.15 -13.85 15.14
CA GLN A 259 -1.93 -15.14 15.82
C GLN A 259 -1.31 -16.18 14.90
N GLN A 260 -1.79 -16.27 13.65
CA GLN A 260 -1.21 -17.14 12.64
C GLN A 260 0.23 -16.74 12.31
N PHE A 261 0.47 -15.44 12.10
CA PHE A 261 1.79 -14.91 11.79
C PHE A 261 2.80 -15.22 12.90
N ARG A 262 2.42 -15.04 14.18
CA ARG A 262 3.29 -15.34 15.34
C ARG A 262 3.72 -16.80 15.39
N THR A 263 2.84 -17.74 15.05
CA THR A 263 3.15 -19.17 15.09
C THR A 263 3.97 -19.61 13.87
N LEU A 264 3.70 -19.03 12.70
CA LEU A 264 4.34 -19.39 11.43
C LEU A 264 5.70 -18.72 11.23
N HIS A 265 5.77 -17.41 11.47
CA HIS A 265 6.93 -16.58 11.20
C HIS A 265 7.54 -15.96 12.46
N GLY A 266 6.78 -15.85 13.55
CA GLY A 266 7.26 -15.26 14.80
C GLY A 266 8.03 -16.20 15.72
N GLY A 267 8.00 -17.53 15.48
CA GLY A 267 8.60 -18.52 16.37
C GLY A 267 7.90 -18.66 17.74
N CYS A 268 6.72 -18.08 17.90
CA CYS A 268 5.98 -18.08 19.16
C CYS A 268 5.19 -19.38 19.38
N SER A 269 5.07 -19.80 20.64
CA SER A 269 4.11 -20.84 21.05
C SER A 269 2.66 -20.34 20.98
N SER A 270 1.70 -21.22 20.74
CA SER A 270 0.26 -20.91 20.62
C SER A 270 -0.34 -20.16 21.81
N ASP A 271 0.28 -20.28 22.98
CA ASP A 271 -0.27 -19.80 24.25
C ASP A 271 0.27 -18.42 24.67
N GLN A 272 1.14 -17.81 23.86
CA GLN A 272 1.71 -16.49 24.14
C GLN A 272 0.88 -15.36 23.52
N GLU A 273 0.15 -14.62 24.36
CA GLU A 273 -0.49 -13.36 23.97
C GLU A 273 0.55 -12.24 23.86
N GLY A 274 0.60 -11.58 22.70
CA GLY A 274 1.43 -10.40 22.48
C GLY A 274 0.79 -9.13 23.03
N ALA A 275 1.62 -8.21 23.53
CA ALA A 275 1.15 -6.92 24.05
C ALA A 275 0.57 -6.00 22.97
N GLY A 276 0.86 -6.23 21.69
CA GLY A 276 0.21 -5.60 20.53
C GLY A 276 0.65 -4.17 20.24
N TYR A 277 1.70 -3.66 20.90
CA TYR A 277 2.16 -2.27 20.77
C TYR A 277 3.34 -2.13 19.82
N SER A 278 4.26 -3.09 19.78
CA SER A 278 5.49 -3.05 18.97
C SER A 278 5.44 -4.08 17.82
N PRO A 279 6.07 -3.86 16.65
CA PRO A 279 6.26 -4.90 15.63
C PRO A 279 7.02 -6.10 16.16
N SER A 280 7.98 -5.85 17.06
CA SER A 280 8.73 -6.91 17.73
C SER A 280 7.83 -7.82 18.53
N ASP A 281 6.63 -7.37 18.93
CA ASP A 281 5.69 -8.24 19.64
C ASP A 281 5.30 -9.43 18.76
N LEU A 282 5.27 -9.30 17.42
CA LEU A 282 4.95 -10.39 16.49
C LEU A 282 5.99 -11.52 16.49
N PHE A 283 7.18 -11.28 17.04
CA PHE A 283 8.30 -12.20 17.06
C PHE A 283 8.66 -12.57 18.50
N CYS A 284 8.79 -13.86 18.78
CA CYS A 284 9.23 -14.37 20.07
C CYS A 284 10.70 -14.75 19.98
N LEU A 285 11.55 -13.74 19.80
CA LEU A 285 12.99 -13.92 19.73
C LEU A 285 13.52 -14.46 21.06
N GLU A 286 14.29 -15.55 21.03
CA GLU A 286 15.12 -15.95 22.16
C GLU A 286 16.23 -14.90 22.33
N GLY A 287 16.31 -14.28 23.51
CA GLY A 287 17.33 -13.28 23.84
C GLY A 287 18.71 -13.88 24.06
#